data_AF-Q95XB3-F1
#
_entry.id   AF-Q95XB3-F1
#
_cell.length_a   1.000
_cell.length_b   1.000
_cell.length_c   1.000
_cell.angle_alpha   90.00
_cell.angle_beta   90.00
_cell.angle_gamma   90.00
#
_symmetry.space_group_name_H-M   'P 1'
#
loop_
_entity.id
_entity.type
_entity.pdbx_description
1 polymer ?
#
loop_
_entity_poly.entity_id
_entity_poly.type
_entity_poly.pdbx_seq_one_letter_code
_entity_poly.pdbx_strand_id
1 'polypeptide(L)'
;MGAVGRTLYFLYIFALVYLINNMYGLHIFLVNIKKKNPLMLISLYILVSIALSCKLVDKRKNQQSIENFCWHRILIAGAVVCLNVLFPVAMITMFLGGWMNTLASILIYLLLLCPPISLANVLLESESPIKYTFPKTTKLTNLQKVSIILFFTIMEVYYIYLCTWTHHSQNEYNIMNKLWPESVYLCPIINIMSIPAVIVACYAHNSEKMNLSRLRPDDGLELIKIRTWNPATGVWELDEKPEEHEVVEV
;
A
#
# COMPACT_ATOMS: atom_id res chain seq x y z
N MET A 1 -9.47 -13.50 9.04
CA MET A 1 -9.66 -12.22 9.76
C MET A 1 -11.14 -12.07 10.09
N GLY A 2 -11.50 -11.84 11.36
CA GLY A 2 -12.88 -11.51 11.75
C GLY A 2 -13.30 -10.09 11.29
N ALA A 3 -14.55 -9.70 11.60
CA ALA A 3 -15.08 -8.38 11.25
C ALA A 3 -14.23 -7.20 11.77
N VAL A 4 -13.75 -7.30 13.03
CA VAL A 4 -12.84 -6.32 13.64
C VAL A 4 -11.53 -6.22 12.84
N GLY A 5 -10.93 -7.36 12.50
CA GLY A 5 -9.68 -7.39 11.72
C GLY A 5 -9.81 -6.76 10.34
N ARG A 6 -10.97 -6.90 9.68
CA ARG A 6 -11.25 -6.24 8.40
C ARG A 6 -11.41 -4.73 8.54
N THR A 7 -12.13 -4.27 9.56
CA THR A 7 -12.31 -2.84 9.83
C THR A 7 -10.96 -2.18 10.13
N LEU A 8 -10.13 -2.82 10.96
CA LEU A 8 -8.77 -2.35 11.25
C LEU A 8 -7.90 -2.33 9.98
N TYR A 9 -8.00 -3.36 9.13
CA TYR A 9 -7.26 -3.37 7.86
C TYR A 9 -7.70 -2.25 6.92
N PHE A 10 -9.01 -1.98 6.82
CA PHE A 10 -9.53 -0.86 6.05
C PHE A 10 -9.00 0.48 6.56
N LEU A 11 -9.11 0.73 7.88
CA LEU A 11 -8.59 1.97 8.50
C LEU A 11 -7.08 2.12 8.28
N TYR A 12 -6.33 1.03 8.39
CA TYR A 12 -4.91 1.00 8.11
C TYR A 12 -4.59 1.39 6.66
N ILE A 13 -5.25 0.76 5.66
CA ILE A 13 -5.02 1.06 4.25
C ILE A 13 -5.44 2.51 3.95
N PHE A 14 -6.55 2.98 4.52
CA PHE A 14 -7.00 4.36 4.41
C PHE A 14 -5.94 5.33 4.94
N ALA A 15 -5.43 5.10 6.15
CA ALA A 15 -4.39 5.94 6.76
C ALA A 15 -3.09 5.93 5.94
N LEU A 16 -2.67 4.76 5.44
CA LEU A 16 -1.48 4.61 4.60
C LEU A 16 -1.62 5.40 3.30
N VAL A 17 -2.76 5.25 2.62
CA VAL A 17 -3.08 6.00 1.39
C VAL A 17 -3.10 7.49 1.68
N TYR A 18 -3.75 7.92 2.76
CA TYR A 18 -3.81 9.32 3.17
C TYR A 18 -2.41 9.90 3.37
N LEU A 19 -1.56 9.26 4.18
CA LEU A 19 -0.21 9.77 4.48
C LEU A 19 0.67 9.84 3.23
N ILE A 20 0.65 8.80 2.40
CA ILE A 20 1.40 8.75 1.15
C ILE A 20 0.96 9.86 0.19
N ASN A 21 -0.35 10.10 0.06
CA ASN A 21 -0.88 11.18 -0.77
C ASN A 21 -0.52 12.57 -0.23
N ASN A 22 -0.56 12.77 1.09
CA ASN A 22 -0.15 14.02 1.71
C ASN A 22 1.35 14.28 1.50
N MET A 23 2.20 13.26 1.67
CA MET A 23 3.63 13.37 1.42
C MET A 23 3.93 13.79 -0.02
N TYR A 24 3.23 13.21 -0.99
CA TYR A 24 3.37 13.64 -2.38
C TYR A 24 2.81 15.03 -2.65
N GLY A 25 1.66 15.37 -2.05
CA GLY A 25 1.10 16.71 -2.12
C GLY A 25 2.08 17.78 -1.63
N LEU A 26 2.76 17.51 -0.52
CA LEU A 26 3.84 18.35 0.00
C LEU A 26 5.03 18.41 -0.97
N HIS A 27 5.47 17.28 -1.52
CA HIS A 27 6.54 17.25 -2.53
C HIS A 27 6.20 18.12 -3.75
N ILE A 28 5.00 17.98 -4.32
CA ILE A 28 4.53 18.78 -5.45
C ILE A 28 4.41 20.26 -5.08
N PHE A 29 3.92 20.56 -3.87
CA PHE A 29 3.86 21.93 -3.37
C PHE A 29 5.26 22.55 -3.32
N LEU A 30 6.24 21.85 -2.76
CA LEU A 30 7.63 22.30 -2.64
C LEU A 30 8.29 22.53 -4.00
N VAL A 31 8.19 21.55 -4.89
CA VAL A 31 8.76 21.63 -6.25
C VAL A 31 8.15 22.79 -7.05
N ASN A 32 6.88 23.11 -6.82
CA ASN A 32 6.15 24.13 -7.57
C ASN A 32 5.88 25.41 -6.78
N ILE A 33 6.55 25.64 -5.64
CA ILE A 33 6.29 26.81 -4.79
C ILE A 33 6.53 28.14 -5.53
N LYS A 34 7.48 28.16 -6.47
CA LYS A 34 7.78 29.31 -7.33
C LYS A 34 6.75 29.48 -8.47
N LYS A 35 5.88 28.50 -8.73
CA LYS A 35 4.83 28.60 -9.76
C LYS A 35 3.57 29.24 -9.19
N LYS A 36 2.78 29.88 -10.05
CA LYS A 36 1.63 30.72 -9.65
C LYS A 36 0.55 29.99 -8.85
N ASN A 37 0.32 28.68 -9.05
CA ASN A 37 -0.80 27.93 -8.47
C ASN A 37 -0.45 26.44 -8.15
N PRO A 38 0.34 26.14 -7.10
CA PRO A 38 0.66 24.76 -6.73
C PRO A 38 -0.58 23.97 -6.25
N LEU A 39 -1.52 24.62 -5.54
CA LEU A 39 -2.76 23.99 -5.05
C LEU A 39 -3.66 23.45 -6.17
N MET A 40 -3.67 24.13 -7.31
CA MET A 40 -4.42 23.68 -8.49
C MET A 40 -3.85 22.37 -9.05
N LEU A 41 -2.53 22.18 -9.00
CA LEU A 41 -1.90 20.93 -9.43
C LEU A 41 -2.22 19.79 -8.46
N ILE A 42 -2.24 20.06 -7.16
CA ILE A 42 -2.58 19.07 -6.12
C ILE A 42 -4.05 18.66 -6.24
N SER A 43 -4.97 19.61 -6.41
CA SER A 43 -6.39 19.30 -6.58
C SER A 43 -6.66 18.53 -7.88
N LEU A 44 -6.03 18.91 -9.00
CA LEU A 44 -6.11 18.16 -10.25
C LEU A 44 -5.57 16.73 -10.07
N TYR A 45 -4.46 16.57 -9.35
CA TYR A 45 -3.89 15.27 -8.99
C TYR A 45 -4.90 14.40 -8.22
N ILE A 46 -5.46 14.92 -7.12
CA ILE A 46 -6.42 14.18 -6.29
C ILE A 46 -7.63 13.78 -7.15
N LEU A 47 -8.14 14.68 -7.97
CA LEU A 47 -9.27 14.43 -8.85
C LEU A 47 -8.99 13.32 -9.87
N VAL A 48 -7.82 13.35 -10.52
CA VAL A 48 -7.42 12.34 -11.51
C VAL A 48 -7.21 10.99 -10.84
N SER A 49 -6.56 10.94 -9.67
CA SER A 49 -6.35 9.71 -8.91
C SER A 49 -7.66 9.07 -8.47
N ILE A 50 -8.63 9.87 -8.00
CA ILE A 50 -9.98 9.41 -7.65
C ILE A 50 -10.71 8.90 -8.89
N ALA A 51 -10.74 9.69 -9.97
CA ALA A 51 -11.44 9.32 -11.20
C ALA A 51 -10.88 8.04 -11.83
N LEU A 52 -9.56 7.87 -11.85
CA LEU A 52 -8.91 6.66 -12.36
C LEU A 52 -9.23 5.46 -11.47
N SER A 53 -9.19 5.64 -10.15
CA SER A 53 -9.55 4.59 -9.19
C SER A 53 -11.00 4.15 -9.40
N CYS A 54 -11.95 5.08 -9.48
CA CYS A 54 -13.35 4.78 -9.76
C CYS A 54 -13.54 4.03 -11.07
N LYS A 55 -12.89 4.46 -12.17
CA LYS A 55 -13.00 3.77 -13.48
C LYS A 55 -12.43 2.35 -13.45
N LEU A 56 -11.33 2.13 -12.74
CA LEU A 56 -10.71 0.80 -12.64
C LEU A 56 -11.51 -0.15 -11.74
N VAL A 57 -12.13 0.39 -10.70
CA VAL A 57 -13.02 -0.32 -9.76
C VAL A 57 -14.31 -0.73 -10.44
N ASP A 58 -14.95 0.18 -11.18
CA ASP A 58 -16.20 -0.10 -11.91
C ASP A 58 -16.03 -1.25 -12.90
N LYS A 59 -14.93 -1.24 -13.66
CA LYS A 59 -14.56 -2.36 -14.56
C LYS A 59 -14.37 -3.69 -13.82
N ARG A 60 -14.00 -3.68 -12.53
CA ARG A 60 -13.65 -4.88 -11.74
C ARG A 60 -14.75 -5.35 -10.80
N LYS A 61 -15.83 -4.58 -10.62
CA LYS A 61 -16.95 -4.92 -9.71
C LYS A 61 -17.50 -6.34 -9.93
N ASN A 62 -17.41 -6.84 -11.16
CA ASN A 62 -17.94 -8.16 -11.52
C ASN A 62 -16.99 -9.36 -11.24
N GLN A 63 -15.73 -9.14 -10.86
CA GLN A 63 -14.76 -10.24 -10.73
C GLN A 63 -13.81 -10.05 -9.54
N GLN A 64 -14.33 -10.19 -8.32
CA GLN A 64 -13.45 -10.40 -7.18
C GLN A 64 -12.97 -11.87 -7.16
N SER A 65 -11.87 -12.14 -7.85
CA SER A 65 -11.20 -13.44 -7.85
C SER A 65 -10.16 -13.53 -6.73
N ILE A 66 -9.75 -14.75 -6.37
CA ILE A 66 -8.62 -14.99 -5.44
C ILE A 66 -7.34 -14.35 -5.97
N GLU A 67 -7.12 -14.44 -7.28
CA GLU A 67 -5.99 -13.79 -7.94
C GLU A 67 -6.02 -12.29 -7.73
N ASN A 68 -7.15 -11.62 -7.98
CA ASN A 68 -7.26 -10.18 -7.73
C ASN A 68 -7.04 -9.83 -6.25
N PHE A 69 -7.57 -10.65 -5.34
CA PHE A 69 -7.35 -10.48 -3.90
C PHE A 69 -5.86 -10.52 -3.51
N CYS A 70 -5.09 -11.47 -4.05
CA CYS A 70 -3.65 -11.58 -3.82
C CYS A 70 -2.87 -10.47 -4.53
N TRP A 71 -3.17 -10.23 -5.82
CA TRP A 71 -2.48 -9.24 -6.65
C TRP A 71 -2.54 -7.84 -6.06
N HIS A 72 -3.69 -7.39 -5.55
CA HIS A 72 -3.80 -6.04 -4.97
C HIS A 72 -2.96 -5.86 -3.70
N ARG A 73 -2.77 -6.91 -2.91
CA ARG A 73 -1.93 -6.92 -1.71
C ARG A 73 -0.44 -6.90 -2.06
N ILE A 74 -0.04 -7.63 -3.10
CA ILE A 74 1.33 -7.60 -3.62
C ILE A 74 1.64 -6.23 -4.26
N LEU A 75 0.71 -5.72 -5.05
CA LEU A 75 0.87 -4.45 -5.77
C LEU A 75 0.99 -3.26 -4.82
N ILE A 76 0.19 -3.19 -3.75
CA ILE A 76 0.35 -2.13 -2.75
C ILE A 76 1.69 -2.25 -2.01
N ALA A 77 2.12 -3.46 -1.64
CA ALA A 77 3.40 -3.67 -0.98
C ALA A 77 4.58 -3.24 -1.86
N GLY A 78 4.58 -3.64 -3.13
CA GLY A 78 5.60 -3.21 -4.09
C GLY A 78 5.62 -1.68 -4.24
N ALA A 79 4.45 -1.06 -4.39
CA ALA A 79 4.35 0.39 -4.50
C ALA A 79 4.90 1.11 -3.28
N VAL A 80 4.53 0.71 -2.05
CA VAL A 80 5.02 1.39 -0.84
C VAL A 80 6.50 1.17 -0.58
N VAL A 81 7.05 -0.01 -0.91
CA VAL A 81 8.50 -0.26 -0.85
C VAL A 81 9.25 0.65 -1.82
N CYS A 82 8.79 0.76 -3.08
CA CYS A 82 9.39 1.66 -4.05
C CYS A 82 9.28 3.13 -3.63
N LEU A 83 8.12 3.55 -3.10
CA LEU A 83 7.90 4.90 -2.61
C LEU A 83 8.82 5.24 -1.42
N ASN A 84 9.07 4.28 -0.52
CA ASN A 84 10.01 4.49 0.58
C ASN A 84 11.44 4.80 0.10
N VAL A 85 11.86 4.25 -1.05
CA VAL A 85 13.16 4.60 -1.63
C VAL A 85 13.09 5.91 -2.41
N LEU A 86 12.01 6.11 -3.18
CA LEU A 86 11.89 7.25 -4.09
C LEU A 86 11.63 8.57 -3.38
N PHE A 87 10.92 8.60 -2.25
CA PHE A 87 10.68 9.86 -1.52
C PHE A 87 11.99 10.53 -1.08
N PRO A 88 12.93 9.85 -0.39
CA PRO A 88 14.27 10.37 -0.14
C PRO A 88 15.02 10.85 -1.38
N VAL A 89 15.01 10.05 -2.45
CA VAL A 89 15.72 10.38 -3.68
C VAL A 89 15.14 11.65 -4.31
N ALA A 90 13.81 11.77 -4.34
CA ALA A 90 13.12 12.96 -4.84
C ALA A 90 13.40 14.18 -3.97
N MET A 91 13.44 14.01 -2.65
CA MET A 91 13.80 15.05 -1.69
C MET A 91 15.23 15.58 -1.93
N ILE A 92 16.24 14.71 -2.09
CA ILE A 92 17.62 15.13 -2.39
C ILE A 92 17.72 15.78 -3.77
N THR A 93 17.13 15.14 -4.79
CA THR A 93 17.21 15.63 -6.18
C THR A 93 16.45 16.94 -6.38
N MET A 94 15.48 17.27 -5.52
CA MET A 94 14.83 18.58 -5.50
C MET A 94 15.84 19.73 -5.32
N PHE A 95 16.88 19.54 -4.51
CA PHE A 95 17.94 20.54 -4.33
C PHE A 95 18.89 20.64 -5.54
N LEU A 96 19.14 19.52 -6.22
CA LEU A 96 19.97 19.50 -7.43
C LEU A 96 19.21 20.09 -8.64
N GLY A 97 17.88 20.08 -8.61
CA GLY A 97 17.03 20.52 -9.69
C GLY A 97 17.18 19.68 -10.96
N GLY A 98 16.62 20.18 -12.07
CA GLY A 98 16.77 19.58 -13.39
C GLY A 98 15.84 18.40 -13.69
N TRP A 99 16.17 17.68 -14.77
CA TRP A 99 15.34 16.61 -15.34
C TRP A 99 15.17 15.39 -14.42
N MET A 100 16.13 15.15 -13.51
CA MET A 100 16.09 14.05 -12.54
C MET A 100 14.93 14.19 -11.55
N ASN A 101 14.69 15.40 -11.02
CA ASN A 101 13.56 15.64 -10.12
C ASN A 101 12.21 15.46 -10.83
N THR A 102 12.12 15.91 -12.09
CA THR A 102 10.92 15.68 -12.92
C THR A 102 10.66 14.19 -13.12
N LEU A 103 11.71 13.41 -13.47
CA LEU A 103 11.60 11.97 -13.65
C LEU A 103 11.17 11.27 -12.34
N ALA A 104 11.81 11.59 -11.22
CA ALA A 104 11.44 11.05 -9.91
C ALA A 104 9.98 11.36 -9.56
N SER A 105 9.53 12.60 -9.81
CA SER A 105 8.15 13.02 -9.55
C SER A 105 7.12 12.28 -10.41
N ILE A 106 7.46 11.95 -11.67
CA ILE A 106 6.62 11.14 -12.56
C ILE A 106 6.57 9.68 -12.08
N LEU A 107 7.71 9.10 -11.69
CA LEU A 107 7.75 7.73 -11.20
C LEU A 107 6.96 7.58 -9.90
N ILE A 108 7.11 8.53 -8.97
CA ILE A 108 6.32 8.58 -7.74
C ILE A 108 4.83 8.67 -8.09
N TYR A 109 4.43 9.56 -9.02
CA TYR A 109 3.04 9.67 -9.46
C TYR A 109 2.45 8.35 -9.96
N LEU A 110 3.18 7.62 -10.81
CA LEU A 110 2.71 6.34 -11.34
C LEU A 110 2.50 5.30 -10.24
N LEU A 111 3.42 5.23 -9.27
CA LEU A 111 3.31 4.33 -8.12
C LEU A 111 2.19 4.75 -7.15
N LEU A 112 1.88 6.05 -7.06
CA LEU A 112 0.81 6.57 -6.21
C LEU A 112 -0.59 6.20 -6.68
N LEU A 113 -0.75 5.76 -7.92
CA LEU A 113 -2.04 5.24 -8.40
C LEU A 113 -2.36 3.89 -7.73
N CYS A 114 -1.35 3.13 -7.31
CA CYS A 114 -1.51 1.79 -6.76
C CYS A 114 -2.28 1.77 -5.41
N PRO A 115 -1.94 2.58 -4.39
CA PRO A 115 -2.63 2.53 -3.10
C PRO A 115 -4.12 2.90 -3.16
N PRO A 116 -4.57 3.98 -3.85
CA PRO A 116 -5.99 4.30 -4.00
C PRO A 116 -6.78 3.20 -4.71
N ILE A 117 -6.20 2.58 -5.74
CA ILE A 117 -6.79 1.41 -6.40
C ILE A 117 -6.96 0.29 -5.38
N SER A 118 -5.93 -0.02 -4.60
CA SER A 118 -6.03 -1.07 -3.56
C SER A 118 -7.05 -0.73 -2.48
N LEU A 119 -7.14 0.52 -2.02
CA LEU A 119 -8.17 0.97 -1.08
C LEU A 119 -9.58 0.76 -1.63
N ALA A 120 -9.81 1.12 -2.87
CA ALA A 120 -11.10 0.93 -3.51
C ALA A 120 -11.44 -0.56 -3.70
N ASN A 121 -10.44 -1.43 -3.89
CA ASN A 121 -10.65 -2.87 -3.86
C ASN A 121 -10.99 -3.40 -2.46
N VAL A 122 -10.41 -2.83 -1.40
CA VAL A 122 -10.81 -3.18 -0.02
C VAL A 122 -12.26 -2.76 0.25
N LEU A 123 -12.70 -1.62 -0.29
CA LEU A 123 -14.12 -1.21 -0.23
C LEU A 123 -15.03 -2.19 -0.96
N LEU A 124 -14.70 -2.57 -2.20
CA LEU A 124 -15.46 -3.61 -2.92
C LEU A 124 -15.47 -4.95 -2.17
N GLU A 125 -14.33 -5.35 -1.61
CA GLU A 125 -14.22 -6.55 -0.78
C GLU A 125 -15.14 -6.46 0.44
N SER A 126 -15.32 -5.28 1.02
CA SER A 126 -16.20 -5.06 2.18
C SER A 126 -17.68 -5.22 1.83
N GLU A 127 -18.08 -4.91 0.61
CA GLU A 127 -19.46 -5.07 0.10
C GLU A 127 -19.76 -6.49 -0.41
N SER A 128 -18.73 -7.24 -0.83
CA SER A 128 -18.92 -8.57 -1.40
C SER A 128 -19.49 -9.57 -0.38
N PRO A 129 -20.47 -10.42 -0.76
CA PRO A 129 -20.98 -11.48 0.12
C PRO A 129 -19.93 -12.57 0.40
N ILE A 130 -18.91 -12.66 -0.46
CA ILE A 130 -17.83 -13.63 -0.39
C ILE A 130 -16.57 -12.93 0.10
N LYS A 131 -15.93 -13.50 1.12
CA LYS A 131 -14.71 -12.97 1.74
C LYS A 131 -13.58 -13.97 1.59
N TYR A 132 -12.38 -13.47 1.34
CA TYR A 132 -11.17 -14.26 1.25
C TYR A 132 -10.28 -14.00 2.45
N THR A 133 -9.71 -15.05 3.03
CA THR A 133 -8.76 -14.91 4.14
C THR A 133 -7.62 -15.90 4.01
N PHE A 134 -6.43 -15.48 4.45
CA PHE A 134 -5.29 -16.39 4.56
C PHE A 134 -5.52 -17.39 5.70
N PRO A 135 -5.19 -18.67 5.50
CA PRO A 135 -5.13 -19.66 6.56
C PRO A 135 -4.19 -19.22 7.69
N LYS A 136 -4.50 -19.60 8.94
CA LYS A 136 -3.62 -19.35 10.10
C LYS A 136 -2.28 -20.10 9.98
N THR A 137 -2.22 -21.12 9.13
CA THR A 137 -1.02 -21.92 8.85
C THR A 137 -0.02 -21.21 7.95
N THR A 138 -0.42 -20.18 7.20
CA THR A 138 0.49 -19.41 6.34
C THR A 138 1.52 -18.67 7.21
N LYS A 139 2.80 -18.96 7.01
CA LYS A 139 3.92 -18.35 7.76
C LYS A 139 4.86 -17.61 6.84
N LEU A 140 5.55 -16.60 7.38
CA LEU A 140 6.68 -15.98 6.70
C LEU A 140 7.90 -16.90 6.80
N THR A 141 8.65 -17.02 5.71
CA THR A 141 9.94 -17.70 5.73
C THR A 141 10.95 -16.90 6.56
N ASN A 142 11.97 -17.57 7.11
CA ASN A 142 13.01 -16.88 7.89
C ASN A 142 13.75 -15.84 7.03
N LEU A 143 13.96 -16.13 5.74
CA LEU A 143 14.54 -15.18 4.80
C LEU A 143 13.69 -13.93 4.66
N GLN A 144 12.37 -14.07 4.44
CA GLN A 144 11.47 -12.92 4.34
C GLN A 144 11.47 -12.07 5.62
N LYS A 145 11.45 -12.70 6.80
CA LYS A 145 11.53 -11.97 8.08
C LYS A 145 12.80 -11.13 8.18
N VAL A 146 13.95 -11.74 7.90
CA VAL A 146 15.26 -11.05 7.94
C VAL A 146 15.31 -9.93 6.89
N SER A 147 14.86 -10.19 5.66
CA SER A 147 14.84 -9.18 4.59
C SER A 147 13.95 -7.98 4.93
N ILE A 148 12.75 -8.21 5.51
CA ILE A 148 11.86 -7.14 5.96
C ILE A 148 12.54 -6.32 7.05
N ILE A 149 13.04 -6.97 8.11
CA ILE A 149 13.69 -6.27 9.22
C ILE A 149 14.88 -5.45 8.72
N LEU A 150 15.75 -6.05 7.90
CA LEU A 150 16.94 -5.40 7.38
C LEU A 150 16.58 -4.19 6.49
N PHE A 151 15.68 -4.37 5.53
CA PHE A 151 15.26 -3.31 4.62
C PHE A 151 14.67 -2.12 5.38
N PHE A 152 13.67 -2.37 6.23
CA PHE A 152 12.99 -1.30 6.95
C PHE A 152 13.90 -0.61 7.98
N THR A 153 14.83 -1.34 8.60
CA THR A 153 15.83 -0.75 9.51
C THR A 153 16.80 0.17 8.76
N ILE A 154 17.34 -0.27 7.61
CA ILE A 154 18.23 0.56 6.79
C ILE A 154 17.51 1.82 6.33
N MET A 155 16.27 1.68 5.84
CA MET A 155 15.46 2.82 5.41
C MET A 155 15.15 3.76 6.57
N GLU A 156 14.80 3.24 7.75
CA GLU A 156 14.52 4.05 8.93
C GLU A 156 15.75 4.86 9.38
N VAL A 157 16.92 4.20 9.47
CA VAL A 157 18.19 4.87 9.79
C VAL A 157 18.52 5.95 8.76
N TYR A 158 18.28 5.67 7.48
CA TYR A 158 18.50 6.62 6.42
C TYR A 158 17.55 7.83 6.52
N TYR A 159 16.27 7.61 6.85
CA TYR A 159 15.33 8.70 7.09
C TYR A 159 15.72 9.55 8.29
N ILE A 160 16.11 8.93 9.41
CA ILE A 160 16.62 9.65 10.60
C ILE A 160 17.84 10.50 10.25
N TYR A 161 18.76 9.94 9.45
CA TYR A 161 19.91 10.69 8.95
C TYR A 161 19.48 11.92 8.14
N LEU A 162 18.51 11.78 7.23
CA LEU A 162 17.94 12.89 6.46
C LEU A 162 17.24 13.93 7.36
N CYS A 163 16.58 13.51 8.44
CA CYS A 163 16.02 14.43 9.45
C CYS A 163 17.07 15.33 10.09
N THR A 164 18.29 14.80 10.28
CA THR A 164 19.41 15.54 10.90
C THR A 164 20.25 16.31 9.89
N TRP A 165 20.03 16.13 8.59
CA TRP A 165 20.79 16.81 7.56
C TRP A 165 20.39 18.28 7.49
N THR A 166 21.23 19.15 8.04
CA THR A 166 21.14 20.61 7.86
C THR A 166 21.90 21.05 6.62
N HIS A 167 21.22 21.54 5.59
CA HIS A 167 21.89 22.20 4.47
C HIS A 167 22.25 23.65 4.85
N HIS A 168 23.51 24.06 4.68
CA HIS A 168 23.99 25.37 5.11
C HIS A 168 23.70 26.52 4.12
N SER A 169 22.71 26.40 3.21
CA SER A 169 22.56 27.34 2.08
C SER A 169 21.64 28.54 2.37
N GLN A 170 22.05 29.68 1.83
CA GLN A 170 21.58 31.05 2.10
C GLN A 170 20.16 31.37 1.58
N ASN A 171 19.44 32.16 2.38
CA ASN A 171 18.28 33.06 2.15
C ASN A 171 17.10 32.69 1.21
N GLU A 172 17.29 32.06 0.05
CA GLU A 172 16.14 31.70 -0.83
C GLU A 172 15.41 30.43 -0.35
N TYR A 173 16.03 29.67 0.55
CA TYR A 173 15.55 28.37 1.03
C TYR A 173 14.71 28.44 2.29
N ASN A 174 14.40 29.61 2.87
CA ASN A 174 13.75 29.67 4.19
C ASN A 174 12.40 28.93 4.27
N ILE A 175 11.56 29.00 3.22
CA ILE A 175 10.28 28.26 3.20
C ILE A 175 10.52 26.77 2.94
N MET A 176 11.41 26.43 2.01
CA MET A 176 11.76 25.04 1.71
C MET A 176 12.38 24.35 2.92
N ASN A 177 13.24 25.04 3.66
CA ASN A 177 13.86 24.59 4.91
C ASN A 177 12.84 24.49 6.07
N LYS A 178 11.73 25.23 6.02
CA LYS A 178 10.65 25.13 7.03
C LYS A 178 9.75 23.91 6.79
N LEU A 179 9.43 23.62 5.54
CA LEU A 179 8.56 22.50 5.13
C LEU A 179 9.33 21.18 4.94
N TRP A 180 10.65 21.25 4.71
CA TRP A 180 11.53 20.09 4.64
C TRP A 180 11.41 19.19 5.88
N PRO A 181 11.49 19.71 7.12
CA PRO A 181 11.22 18.92 8.32
C PRO A 181 9.89 18.17 8.28
N GLU A 182 8.79 18.81 7.86
CA GLU A 182 7.47 18.14 7.82
C GLU A 182 7.47 16.95 6.85
N SER A 183 7.99 17.14 5.63
CA SER A 183 8.11 16.06 4.64
C SER A 183 9.03 14.92 5.13
N VAL A 184 10.08 15.28 5.86
CA VAL A 184 11.07 14.36 6.38
C VAL A 184 10.55 13.60 7.61
N TYR A 185 9.65 14.16 8.42
CA TYR A 185 9.00 13.45 9.54
C TYR A 185 7.91 12.45 9.10
N LEU A 186 7.22 12.72 7.98
CA LEU A 186 6.22 11.79 7.45
C LEU A 186 6.86 10.51 6.89
N CYS A 187 8.08 10.61 6.37
CA CYS A 187 8.82 9.50 5.79
C CYS A 187 9.02 8.30 6.76
N PRO A 188 9.56 8.48 7.99
CA PRO A 188 9.60 7.44 9.04
C PRO A 188 8.23 6.80 9.30
N ILE A 189 7.18 7.61 9.41
CA ILE A 189 5.83 7.11 9.69
C ILE A 189 5.34 6.22 8.54
N ILE A 190 5.52 6.66 7.29
CA ILE A 190 5.18 5.88 6.09
C ILE A 190 6.00 4.58 6.03
N ASN A 191 7.28 4.63 6.38
CA ASN A 191 8.17 3.47 6.40
C ASN A 191 7.66 2.41 7.38
N ILE A 192 7.38 2.79 8.63
CA ILE A 192 6.80 1.91 9.66
C ILE A 192 5.43 1.37 9.20
N MET A 193 4.58 2.25 8.68
CA MET A 193 3.26 1.86 8.18
C MET A 193 3.31 1.00 6.91
N SER A 194 4.44 0.89 6.23
CA SER A 194 4.58 0.02 5.06
C SER A 194 4.83 -1.44 5.46
N ILE A 195 5.31 -1.69 6.68
CA ILE A 195 5.66 -3.04 7.18
C ILE A 195 4.46 -4.00 7.09
N PRO A 196 3.25 -3.66 7.59
CA PRO A 196 2.11 -4.58 7.51
C PRO A 196 1.69 -4.91 6.07
N ALA A 197 1.81 -3.97 5.12
CA ALA A 197 1.51 -4.23 3.71
C ALA A 197 2.47 -5.27 3.12
N VAL A 198 3.77 -5.15 3.42
CA VAL A 198 4.78 -6.12 2.97
C VAL A 198 4.55 -7.49 3.60
N ILE A 199 4.24 -7.55 4.90
CA ILE A 199 3.91 -8.81 5.57
C ILE A 199 2.70 -9.50 4.90
N VAL A 200 1.65 -8.73 4.62
CA VAL A 200 0.44 -9.23 3.95
C VAL A 200 0.73 -9.70 2.53
N ALA A 201 1.63 -9.02 1.80
CA ALA A 201 2.09 -9.49 0.49
C ALA A 201 2.90 -10.78 0.57
N CYS A 202 3.76 -10.94 1.58
CA CYS A 202 4.45 -12.21 1.83
C CYS A 202 3.46 -13.34 2.14
N TYR A 203 2.40 -13.06 2.92
CA TYR A 203 1.33 -14.04 3.11
C TYR A 203 0.61 -14.37 1.80
N ALA A 204 0.31 -13.37 0.97
CA ALA A 204 -0.30 -13.60 -0.35
C ALA A 204 0.59 -14.46 -1.25
N HIS A 205 1.90 -14.27 -1.21
CA HIS A 205 2.86 -15.04 -1.99
C HIS A 205 3.05 -16.48 -1.46
N ASN A 206 3.09 -16.67 -0.14
CA ASN A 206 3.33 -17.98 0.47
C ASN A 206 2.06 -18.83 0.63
N SER A 207 0.88 -18.28 0.37
CA SER A 207 -0.37 -18.99 0.59
C SER A 207 -0.63 -19.99 -0.52
N GLU A 208 -0.46 -21.28 -0.21
CA GLU A 208 -0.90 -22.38 -1.06
C GLU A 208 -2.41 -22.64 -0.93
N LYS A 209 -3.02 -22.17 0.16
CA LYS A 209 -4.44 -22.33 0.46
C LYS A 209 -5.10 -20.97 0.70
N MET A 210 -6.38 -20.85 0.34
CA MET A 210 -7.20 -19.66 0.56
C MET A 210 -8.57 -20.04 1.13
N ASN A 211 -8.94 -19.41 2.23
CA ASN A 211 -10.24 -19.63 2.87
C ASN A 211 -11.30 -18.73 2.24
N LEU A 212 -12.37 -19.33 1.74
CA LEU A 212 -13.57 -18.67 1.25
C LEU A 212 -14.62 -18.67 2.35
N SER A 213 -15.04 -17.50 2.82
CA SER A 213 -16.11 -17.38 3.83
C SER A 213 -17.29 -16.55 3.29
N ARG A 214 -18.50 -16.87 3.72
CA ARG A 214 -19.70 -16.05 3.50
C ARG A 214 -19.99 -15.24 4.75
N LEU A 215 -20.47 -14.01 4.58
CA LEU A 215 -21.09 -13.29 5.69
C LEU A 215 -22.47 -13.88 5.97
N ARG A 216 -22.73 -14.36 7.19
CA ARG A 216 -24.07 -14.73 7.65
C ARG A 216 -24.91 -13.47 7.92
N PRO A 217 -26.25 -13.56 7.85
CA PRO A 217 -27.14 -12.45 8.21
C PRO A 217 -26.89 -11.93 9.64
N ASP A 218 -26.47 -12.80 10.55
CA ASP A 218 -26.17 -12.49 11.96
C ASP A 218 -24.72 -11.99 12.17
N ASP A 219 -24.10 -11.39 11.14
CA ASP A 219 -22.71 -10.87 11.11
C ASP A 219 -21.56 -11.88 11.30
N GLY A 220 -21.85 -13.15 11.54
CA GLY A 220 -20.86 -14.23 11.59
C GLY A 220 -20.19 -14.52 10.23
N LEU A 221 -18.97 -15.08 10.26
CA LEU A 221 -18.33 -15.61 9.05
C LEU A 221 -18.47 -17.12 9.01
N GLU A 222 -19.14 -17.63 7.98
CA GLU A 222 -19.20 -19.06 7.71
C GLU A 222 -18.13 -19.44 6.70
N LEU A 223 -17.19 -20.31 7.08
CA LEU A 223 -16.25 -20.90 6.12
C LEU A 223 -17.04 -21.77 5.13
N ILE A 224 -17.02 -21.40 3.85
CA ILE A 224 -17.73 -22.11 2.79
C ILE A 224 -16.82 -23.18 2.18
N LYS A 225 -15.60 -22.79 1.78
CA LYS A 225 -14.69 -23.61 0.96
C LYS A 225 -13.24 -23.24 1.23
N ILE A 226 -12.34 -24.19 1.04
CA ILE A 226 -10.90 -23.95 0.95
C ILE A 226 -10.50 -24.18 -0.50
N ARG A 227 -9.75 -23.23 -1.08
CA ARG A 227 -9.15 -23.41 -2.40
C ARG A 227 -7.65 -23.59 -2.26
N THR A 228 -7.10 -24.52 -3.04
CA THR A 228 -5.66 -24.79 -3.07
C THR A 228 -5.11 -24.36 -4.42
N TRP A 229 -3.93 -23.73 -4.41
CA TRP A 229 -3.21 -23.36 -5.61
C TRP A 229 -2.59 -24.60 -6.25
N ASN A 230 -2.95 -24.90 -7.49
CA ASN A 230 -2.31 -25.96 -8.27
C ASN A 230 -1.17 -25.35 -9.12
N PRO A 231 0.11 -25.60 -8.80
CA PRO A 231 1.23 -25.03 -9.54
C PRO A 231 1.36 -25.58 -10.97
N ALA A 232 0.79 -26.75 -11.27
CA ALA A 232 0.84 -27.34 -12.60
C ALA A 232 -0.18 -26.71 -13.56
N THR A 233 -1.38 -26.36 -13.08
CA THR A 233 -2.43 -25.72 -13.90
C THR A 233 -2.39 -24.19 -13.81
N GLY A 234 -1.80 -23.63 -12.76
CA GLY A 234 -1.80 -22.20 -12.49
C GLY A 234 -3.18 -21.67 -12.09
N VAL A 235 -4.04 -22.52 -11.53
CA VAL A 235 -5.42 -22.19 -11.17
C VAL A 235 -5.70 -22.59 -9.71
N TRP A 236 -6.59 -21.84 -9.06
CA TRP A 236 -7.12 -22.15 -7.74
C TRP A 236 -8.24 -23.21 -7.81
N GLU A 237 -7.92 -24.43 -7.39
CA GLU A 237 -8.83 -25.58 -7.39
C GLU A 237 -9.51 -25.75 -6.01
N LEU A 238 -10.62 -26.49 -5.97
CA LEU A 238 -11.29 -26.80 -4.71
C LEU A 238 -10.46 -27.83 -3.93
N ASP A 239 -10.18 -27.59 -2.64
CA ASP A 239 -9.60 -28.63 -1.79
C ASP A 239 -10.72 -29.64 -1.46
N GLU A 240 -10.70 -30.81 -2.10
CA GLU A 240 -11.68 -31.88 -1.89
C GLU A 240 -11.37 -32.72 -0.64
N LYS A 241 -10.28 -32.44 0.08
CA LYS A 241 -9.91 -33.19 1.28
C LYS A 241 -10.94 -32.96 2.40
N PRO A 242 -11.55 -34.01 2.96
CA PRO A 242 -12.65 -33.88 3.92
C PRO A 242 -12.26 -33.31 5.29
N GLU A 243 -10.96 -33.24 5.62
CA GLU A 243 -10.49 -33.01 6.99
C GLU A 243 -10.44 -31.54 7.46
N GLU A 244 -10.70 -30.54 6.60
CA GLU A 244 -10.61 -29.11 7.00
C GLU A 244 -11.95 -28.35 7.01
N HIS A 245 -13.09 -29.05 6.88
CA HIS A 245 -14.42 -28.47 7.10
C HIS A 245 -14.79 -28.42 8.59
N GLU A 246 -13.88 -27.99 9.46
CA GLU A 246 -14.28 -27.56 10.80
C GLU A 246 -15.13 -26.30 10.64
N VAL A 247 -16.42 -26.43 10.95
CA VAL A 247 -17.33 -25.30 11.10
C VAL A 247 -16.73 -24.41 12.18
N VAL A 248 -16.18 -23.27 11.78
CA VAL A 248 -15.69 -22.27 12.73
C VAL A 248 -16.92 -21.65 13.39
N GLU A 249 -17.35 -22.21 14.51
CA GLU A 249 -18.21 -21.51 15.46
C GLU A 249 -17.38 -20.37 16.08
N VAL A 250 -17.73 -19.13 15.75
CA VAL A 250 -17.39 -17.94 16.55
C VAL A 250 -18.68 -17.44 17.15
#